data_AF-A0A9R1AU20-F1
#
_entry.id   AF-A0A9R1AU20-F1
#
_cell.length_a   1.000
_cell.length_b   1.000
_cell.length_c   1.000
_cell.angle_alpha   90.00
_cell.angle_beta   90.00
_cell.angle_gamma   90.00
#
_symmetry.space_group_name_H-M   'P 1'
#
loop_
_entity.id
_entity.type
_entity.pdbx_description
1 polymer ?
#
loop_
_entity_poly.entity_id
_entity_poly.type
_entity_poly.pdbx_seq_one_letter_code
_entity_poly.pdbx_strand_id
1 'polypeptide(L)'
;MGSLLNQICIANESLGGGTIVVMAERDKEEMEADIAKMEFDLKGTAVICRSGSPLILADLKKVSVSKARAIVVLAEEGNADQSDARALRIVLSLTGVKEGLRGHIVVELSDLDNEVLVKLVGGDLVETVVAHDVIGRLMIQCARQPGLAQIWEDILGFENCEFYIKRWPQLVGMQFEDVLISFPDAVPCGIKMASYGGKIILNPDDCYVLQEGDEVIVIAEDDDTYTPAPLPKVKEAVYIDIVRHERNSQKILLCGMRRDIDDMIVVLDAFLAPGSELWMFNDVPEIDRERKLIEGGLDFSRLENITLVHREGNAVIRRHLESLPLESFDSILILADESVENSAIQADSRSLATLLLIRDIQAKRLPYKEAIGSDGFRRSLSEGSWMGEMQQASDKSVIISEILDPRTKNLLYMSKISDYVLSNELVSMALAMVAEDRQINYVLEELFAEQGNELQIRQSDLYLREDEELSFFEVMLRARQRKEVVIGYRLEDAERAIINPPDKASRRRWSPKDVFVAIAEKE
;
A
#
# COMPACT_ATOMS: atom_id res chain seq x y z
N MET A 1 14.45 -6.63 -6.70
CA MET A 1 15.11 -6.10 -7.92
C MET A 1 14.26 -6.24 -9.19
N GLY A 2 13.80 -7.43 -9.58
CA GLY A 2 13.03 -7.62 -10.83
C GLY A 2 11.75 -6.77 -10.89
N SER A 3 10.97 -6.76 -9.81
CA SER A 3 9.80 -5.89 -9.61
C SER A 3 10.12 -4.40 -9.79
N LEU A 4 11.18 -3.90 -9.14
CA LEU A 4 11.63 -2.51 -9.27
C LEU A 4 12.01 -2.16 -10.72
N LEU A 5 12.74 -3.05 -11.41
CA LEU A 5 13.09 -2.84 -12.81
C LEU A 5 11.83 -2.75 -13.69
N ASN A 6 10.84 -3.62 -13.47
CA ASN A 6 9.56 -3.58 -14.18
C ASN A 6 8.88 -2.22 -13.98
N GLN A 7 8.73 -1.76 -12.73
CA GLN A 7 8.08 -0.48 -12.42
C GLN A 7 8.77 0.72 -13.08
N ILE A 8 10.10 0.79 -13.03
CA ILE A 8 10.85 1.86 -13.70
C ILE A 8 10.74 1.74 -15.23
N CYS A 9 10.66 0.53 -15.80
CA CYS A 9 10.45 0.37 -17.24
C CYS A 9 9.08 0.88 -17.67
N ILE A 10 8.04 0.63 -16.87
CA ILE A 10 6.68 1.15 -17.11
C ILE A 10 6.69 2.69 -17.05
N ALA A 11 7.27 3.27 -16.00
CA ALA A 11 7.37 4.73 -15.87
C ALA A 11 8.14 5.44 -17.00
N ASN A 12 9.06 4.75 -17.69
CA ASN A 12 9.81 5.33 -18.82
C ASN A 12 9.11 5.11 -20.18
N GLU A 13 7.96 4.43 -20.23
CA GLU A 13 7.28 4.13 -21.50
C GLU A 13 6.83 5.41 -22.23
N SER A 14 6.32 6.40 -21.51
CA SER A 14 5.91 7.71 -22.06
C SER A 14 7.08 8.45 -22.74
N LEU A 15 8.31 8.21 -22.26
CA LEU A 15 9.55 8.78 -22.82
C LEU A 15 10.11 7.98 -24.01
N GLY A 16 9.48 6.87 -24.38
CA GLY A 16 10.00 5.93 -25.38
C GLY A 16 11.14 5.04 -24.87
N GLY A 17 11.25 4.88 -23.55
CA GLY A 17 12.28 4.10 -22.87
C GLY A 17 13.35 4.96 -22.20
N GLY A 18 13.96 4.40 -21.15
CA GLY A 18 14.99 5.05 -20.34
C GLY A 18 16.35 4.35 -20.37
N THR A 19 17.21 4.66 -19.40
CA THR A 19 18.44 3.91 -19.12
C THR A 19 18.53 3.64 -17.63
N ILE A 20 18.62 2.36 -17.26
CA ILE A 20 18.85 1.90 -15.90
C ILE A 20 20.26 1.32 -15.83
N VAL A 21 21.04 1.71 -14.82
CA VAL A 21 22.38 1.14 -14.58
C VAL A 21 22.37 0.40 -13.25
N VAL A 22 22.59 -0.91 -13.29
CA VAL A 22 22.67 -1.77 -12.10
C VAL A 22 24.13 -2.00 -11.76
N MET A 23 24.53 -1.66 -10.54
CA MET A 23 25.86 -1.94 -10.00
C MET A 23 25.77 -2.85 -8.78
N ALA A 24 26.50 -3.96 -8.79
CA ALA A 24 26.58 -4.85 -7.65
C ALA A 24 27.95 -5.52 -7.56
N GLU A 25 28.26 -6.06 -6.39
CA GLU A 25 29.46 -6.88 -6.13
C GLU A 25 29.26 -8.32 -6.63
N ARG A 26 28.77 -8.45 -7.87
CA ARG A 26 28.52 -9.70 -8.60
C ARG A 26 29.23 -9.69 -9.94
N ASP A 27 29.38 -10.87 -10.53
CA ASP A 27 29.90 -11.01 -11.89
C ASP A 27 28.97 -10.32 -12.91
N LYS A 28 29.55 -9.62 -13.89
CA LYS A 28 28.77 -8.80 -14.83
C LYS A 28 27.94 -9.67 -15.74
N GLU A 29 28.54 -10.73 -16.28
CA GLU A 29 27.95 -11.66 -17.22
C GLU A 29 26.80 -12.44 -16.55
N GLU A 30 26.96 -12.81 -15.28
CA GLU A 30 25.86 -13.39 -14.48
C GLU A 30 24.68 -12.43 -14.31
N MET A 31 24.94 -11.17 -13.96
CA MET A 31 23.86 -10.17 -13.83
C MET A 31 23.13 -9.95 -15.15
N GLU A 32 23.86 -9.86 -16.27
CA GLU A 32 23.25 -9.72 -17.61
C GLU A 32 22.41 -10.95 -17.97
N ALA A 33 22.88 -12.16 -17.63
CA ALA A 33 22.12 -13.38 -17.85
C ALA A 33 20.86 -13.47 -16.98
N ASP A 34 20.90 -12.98 -15.73
CA ASP A 34 19.74 -12.96 -14.84
C ASP A 34 18.68 -11.95 -15.32
N ILE A 35 19.10 -10.76 -15.75
CA ILE A 35 18.18 -9.75 -16.30
C ILE A 35 17.54 -10.23 -17.61
N ALA A 36 18.31 -10.90 -18.47
CA ALA A 36 17.79 -11.45 -19.73
C ALA A 36 16.77 -12.59 -19.53
N LYS A 37 16.71 -13.21 -18.35
CA LYS A 37 15.72 -14.25 -18.00
C LYS A 37 14.45 -13.67 -17.36
N MET A 38 14.41 -12.37 -17.07
CA MET A 38 13.24 -11.76 -16.46
C MET A 38 12.07 -11.76 -17.45
N GLU A 39 10.88 -12.10 -16.95
CA GLU A 39 9.66 -12.29 -17.77
C GLU A 39 8.78 -11.02 -17.78
N PHE A 40 9.36 -9.86 -18.09
CA PHE A 40 8.61 -8.61 -18.29
C PHE A 40 9.17 -7.79 -19.48
N ASP A 41 8.35 -6.90 -20.02
CA ASP A 41 8.75 -6.02 -21.13
C ASP A 41 9.57 -4.82 -20.61
N LEU A 42 10.72 -4.57 -21.24
CA LEU A 42 11.57 -3.43 -20.92
C LEU A 42 11.00 -2.10 -21.45
N LYS A 43 9.96 -2.11 -22.30
CA LYS A 43 9.28 -0.90 -22.80
C LYS A 43 10.25 0.13 -23.37
N GLY A 44 11.24 -0.35 -24.15
CA GLY A 44 12.30 0.47 -24.75
C GLY A 44 13.45 0.87 -23.81
N THR A 45 13.36 0.57 -22.52
CA THR A 45 14.39 0.90 -21.53
C THR A 45 15.61 0.01 -21.64
N ALA A 46 16.80 0.61 -21.65
CA ALA A 46 18.07 -0.10 -21.67
C ALA A 46 18.58 -0.36 -20.25
N VAL A 47 18.86 -1.62 -19.91
CA VAL A 47 19.43 -2.03 -18.62
C VAL A 47 20.92 -2.37 -18.78
N ILE A 48 21.78 -1.72 -18.00
CA ILE A 48 23.24 -1.83 -18.10
C ILE A 48 23.80 -2.35 -16.78
N CYS A 49 24.49 -3.50 -16.80
CA CYS A 49 25.13 -4.06 -15.61
C CYS A 49 26.59 -3.63 -15.47
N ARG A 50 27.04 -3.33 -14.26
CA ARG A 50 28.46 -3.12 -13.92
C ARG A 50 28.81 -3.86 -12.63
N SER A 51 29.95 -4.54 -12.64
CA SER A 51 30.53 -5.09 -11.41
C SER A 51 31.34 -4.03 -10.69
N GLY A 52 31.06 -3.82 -9.40
CA GLY A 52 31.74 -2.84 -8.57
C GLY A 52 31.09 -2.63 -7.21
N SER A 53 31.83 -2.00 -6.29
CA SER A 53 31.35 -1.67 -4.96
C SER A 53 30.87 -0.22 -4.88
N PRO A 54 29.69 0.06 -4.27
CA PRO A 54 29.22 1.43 -4.04
C PRO A 54 30.10 2.22 -3.07
N LEU A 55 30.99 1.54 -2.34
CA LEU A 55 31.95 2.15 -1.41
C LEU A 55 33.24 2.62 -2.09
N ILE A 56 33.43 2.27 -3.37
CA ILE A 56 34.63 2.61 -4.14
C ILE A 56 34.27 3.69 -5.16
N LEU A 57 34.86 4.89 -5.00
CA LEU A 57 34.62 6.03 -5.89
C LEU A 57 34.94 5.72 -7.37
N ALA A 58 35.96 4.90 -7.64
CA ALA A 58 36.30 4.49 -9.00
C ALA A 58 35.18 3.68 -9.66
N ASP A 59 34.44 2.88 -8.89
CA ASP A 59 33.32 2.07 -9.38
C ASP A 59 32.08 2.93 -9.59
N LEU A 60 31.78 3.84 -8.67
CA LEU A 60 30.72 4.84 -8.84
C LEU A 60 30.90 5.70 -10.12
N LYS A 61 32.15 5.98 -10.51
CA LYS A 61 32.45 6.65 -11.78
C LYS A 61 32.12 5.79 -13.01
N LYS A 62 32.25 4.46 -12.95
CA LYS A 62 31.90 3.56 -14.06
C LYS A 62 30.42 3.64 -14.44
N VAL A 63 29.58 3.98 -13.47
CA VAL A 63 28.11 4.10 -13.64
C VAL A 63 27.63 5.54 -13.78
N SER A 64 28.56 6.51 -13.89
CA SER A 64 28.23 7.93 -14.03
C SER A 64 27.34 8.46 -12.89
N VAL A 65 27.63 8.07 -11.63
CA VAL A 65 26.79 8.38 -10.46
C VAL A 65 26.40 9.88 -10.35
N SER A 66 27.31 10.79 -10.69
CA SER A 66 27.09 12.24 -10.58
C SER A 66 26.05 12.78 -11.57
N LYS A 67 25.70 12.00 -12.60
CA LYS A 67 24.76 12.39 -13.67
C LYS A 67 23.39 11.73 -13.54
N ALA A 68 23.23 10.74 -12.65
CA ALA A 68 21.99 10.02 -12.47
C ALA A 68 20.88 10.96 -11.96
N ARG A 69 19.65 10.78 -12.46
CA ARG A 69 18.47 11.54 -11.98
C ARG A 69 18.00 11.08 -10.60
N ALA A 70 18.23 9.81 -10.30
CA ALA A 70 17.95 9.17 -9.02
C ALA A 70 18.93 8.02 -8.83
N ILE A 71 19.28 7.72 -7.57
CA ILE A 71 20.12 6.59 -7.17
C ILE A 71 19.34 5.78 -6.16
N VAL A 72 19.00 4.54 -6.47
CA VAL A 72 18.27 3.65 -5.54
C VAL A 72 19.26 2.71 -4.86
N VAL A 73 19.32 2.77 -3.53
CA VAL A 73 20.08 1.87 -2.68
C VAL A 73 19.13 0.80 -2.18
N LEU A 74 19.23 -0.40 -2.77
CA LEU A 74 18.43 -1.56 -2.38
C LEU A 74 18.97 -2.21 -1.10
N ALA A 75 18.05 -2.71 -0.28
CA ALA A 75 18.36 -3.53 0.87
C ALA A 75 18.99 -4.86 0.45
N GLU A 76 19.88 -5.40 1.29
CA GLU A 76 20.38 -6.77 1.13
C GLU A 76 19.40 -7.77 1.74
N GLU A 77 19.22 -8.91 1.09
CA GLU A 77 18.43 -10.01 1.65
C GLU A 77 19.12 -10.57 2.91
N GLY A 78 18.34 -10.84 3.95
CA GLY A 78 18.81 -11.45 5.19
C GLY A 78 18.60 -10.54 6.39
N ASN A 79 19.67 -10.27 7.14
CA ASN A 79 19.60 -9.57 8.42
C ASN A 79 19.43 -8.05 8.24
N ALA A 80 18.38 -7.49 8.84
CA ALA A 80 18.02 -6.07 8.76
C ALA A 80 19.16 -5.13 9.17
N ASP A 81 19.78 -5.33 10.34
CA ASP A 81 20.87 -4.48 10.84
C ASP A 81 22.07 -4.45 9.89
N GLN A 82 22.44 -5.59 9.30
CA GLN A 82 23.55 -5.66 8.35
C GLN A 82 23.24 -4.92 7.05
N SER A 83 22.00 -5.07 6.56
CA SER A 83 21.50 -4.35 5.40
C SER A 83 21.54 -2.83 5.62
N ASP A 84 21.01 -2.35 6.74
CA ASP A 84 20.93 -0.93 7.06
C ASP A 84 22.30 -0.32 7.36
N ALA A 85 23.19 -1.06 8.04
CA ALA A 85 24.57 -0.63 8.25
C ALA A 85 25.33 -0.49 6.91
N ARG A 86 25.02 -1.34 5.91
CA ARG A 86 25.56 -1.19 4.56
C ARG A 86 24.93 0.01 3.84
N ALA A 87 23.61 0.18 3.93
CA ALA A 87 22.91 1.34 3.36
C ALA A 87 23.51 2.66 3.87
N LEU A 88 23.74 2.79 5.17
CA LEU A 88 24.40 3.94 5.79
C LEU A 88 25.79 4.21 5.20
N ARG A 89 26.61 3.16 5.02
CA ARG A 89 27.95 3.28 4.41
C ARG A 89 27.88 3.72 2.95
N ILE A 90 26.87 3.25 2.21
CA ILE A 90 26.64 3.66 0.82
C ILE A 90 26.25 5.13 0.77
N VAL A 91 25.33 5.58 1.62
CA VAL A 91 24.93 6.99 1.73
C VAL A 91 26.14 7.88 2.03
N LEU A 92 27.01 7.50 2.97
CA LEU A 92 28.27 8.20 3.25
C LEU A 92 29.21 8.28 2.03
N SER A 93 29.29 7.21 1.25
CA SER A 93 30.11 7.17 0.03
C SER A 93 29.56 8.09 -1.06
N LEU A 94 28.23 8.08 -1.24
CA LEU A 94 27.52 8.91 -2.23
C LEU A 94 27.60 10.40 -1.89
N THR A 95 27.39 10.77 -0.62
CA THR A 95 27.55 12.17 -0.17
C THR A 95 29.01 12.63 -0.24
N GLY A 96 29.97 11.70 -0.22
CA GLY A 96 31.40 11.96 -0.42
C GLY A 96 31.83 12.24 -1.87
N VAL A 97 30.93 12.12 -2.86
CA VAL A 97 31.24 12.37 -4.28
C VAL A 97 31.47 13.86 -4.53
N LYS A 98 32.74 14.26 -4.69
CA LYS A 98 33.16 15.67 -4.86
C LYS A 98 32.56 16.41 -6.06
N GLU A 99 32.17 15.67 -7.10
CA GLU A 99 31.53 16.24 -8.29
C GLU A 99 30.07 16.69 -8.03
N GLY A 100 29.52 16.31 -6.87
CA GLY A 100 28.10 16.46 -6.56
C GLY A 100 27.26 15.37 -7.21
N LEU A 101 26.00 15.30 -6.79
CA LEU A 101 24.97 14.44 -7.38
C LEU A 101 23.93 15.34 -8.05
N ARG A 102 23.52 14.99 -9.27
CA ARG A 102 22.46 15.72 -9.98
C ARG A 102 21.08 15.43 -9.39
N GLY A 103 20.86 14.19 -8.98
CA GLY A 103 19.59 13.68 -8.48
C GLY A 103 19.56 13.53 -6.96
N HIS A 104 18.55 12.80 -6.50
CA HIS A 104 18.39 12.34 -5.12
C HIS A 104 18.77 10.87 -4.95
N ILE A 105 18.87 10.44 -3.70
CA ILE A 105 19.16 9.07 -3.29
C ILE A 105 17.91 8.53 -2.60
N VAL A 106 17.40 7.40 -3.07
CA VAL A 106 16.32 6.66 -2.41
C VAL A 106 16.94 5.46 -1.73
N VAL A 107 16.72 5.31 -0.42
CA VAL A 107 17.32 4.25 0.38
C VAL A 107 16.22 3.35 0.92
N GLU A 108 16.24 2.09 0.51
CA GLU A 108 15.44 1.04 1.12
C GLU A 108 16.07 0.68 2.47
N LEU A 109 15.29 0.81 3.54
CA LEU A 109 15.68 0.41 4.89
C LEU A 109 14.82 -0.75 5.37
N SER A 110 15.43 -1.59 6.19
CA SER A 110 14.80 -2.79 6.73
C SER A 110 14.21 -2.54 8.12
N ASP A 111 14.85 -1.67 8.91
CA ASP A 111 14.48 -1.35 10.28
C ASP A 111 14.18 0.15 10.45
N LEU A 112 13.12 0.47 11.18
CA LEU A 112 12.70 1.86 11.44
C LEU A 112 13.70 2.58 12.36
N ASP A 113 14.30 1.88 13.31
CA ASP A 113 15.23 2.46 14.28
C ASP A 113 16.50 3.03 13.62
N ASN A 114 16.87 2.48 12.46
CA ASN A 114 18.06 2.90 11.71
C ASN A 114 17.81 4.14 10.82
N GLU A 115 16.54 4.52 10.60
CA GLU A 115 16.17 5.59 9.66
C GLU A 115 16.75 6.96 10.05
N VAL A 116 16.67 7.31 11.34
CA VAL A 116 17.09 8.62 11.86
C VAL A 116 18.57 8.88 11.54
N LEU A 117 19.42 7.85 11.67
CA LEU A 117 20.85 7.96 11.41
C LEU A 117 21.14 8.15 9.92
N VAL A 118 20.41 7.45 9.05
CA VAL A 118 20.55 7.55 7.60
C VAL A 118 20.09 8.92 7.10
N LYS A 119 18.92 9.41 7.56
CA LYS A 119 18.44 10.77 7.27
C LYS A 119 19.40 11.85 7.76
N LEU A 120 19.96 11.70 8.98
CA LEU A 120 20.93 12.65 9.54
C LEU A 120 22.18 12.81 8.69
N VAL A 121 22.72 11.70 8.17
CA VAL A 121 23.96 11.69 7.39
C VAL A 121 23.71 12.05 5.92
N GLY A 122 22.56 11.66 5.38
CA GLY A 122 22.14 11.95 4.02
C GLY A 122 21.73 13.40 3.78
N GLY A 123 21.15 14.05 4.79
CA GLY A 123 20.58 15.39 4.68
C GLY A 123 19.53 15.48 3.57
N ASP A 124 19.45 16.62 2.91
CA ASP A 124 18.43 16.89 1.89
C ASP A 124 18.54 16.03 0.62
N LEU A 125 19.60 15.23 0.45
CA LEU A 125 19.78 14.37 -0.73
C LEU A 125 19.09 13.02 -0.62
N VAL A 126 18.73 12.59 0.59
CA VAL A 126 18.26 11.24 0.88
C VAL A 126 16.76 11.24 1.19
N GLU A 127 16.05 10.36 0.51
CA GLU A 127 14.72 9.88 0.89
C GLU A 127 14.85 8.43 1.37
N THR A 128 14.22 8.09 2.49
CA THR A 128 14.19 6.73 3.03
C THR A 128 12.82 6.12 2.83
N VAL A 129 12.79 4.84 2.49
CA VAL A 129 11.58 4.01 2.44
C VAL A 129 11.84 2.81 3.34
N VAL A 130 11.18 2.77 4.50
CA VAL A 130 11.33 1.68 5.47
C VAL A 130 10.39 0.54 5.08
N ALA A 131 10.92 -0.45 4.37
CA ALA A 131 10.16 -1.54 3.75
C ALA A 131 9.26 -2.28 4.75
N HIS A 132 9.81 -2.63 5.91
CA HIS A 132 9.14 -3.39 6.95
C HIS A 132 7.99 -2.60 7.60
N ASP A 133 8.16 -1.30 7.85
CA ASP A 133 7.10 -0.44 8.41
C ASP A 133 5.96 -0.20 7.39
N VAL A 134 6.32 0.09 6.13
CA VAL A 134 5.33 0.30 5.04
C VAL A 134 4.42 -0.93 4.87
N ILE A 135 5.00 -2.14 4.84
CA ILE A 135 4.20 -3.38 4.72
C ILE A 135 3.30 -3.58 5.94
N GLY A 136 3.81 -3.34 7.17
CA GLY A 136 3.01 -3.46 8.38
C GLY A 136 1.78 -2.53 8.38
N ARG A 137 1.98 -1.27 7.98
CA ARG A 137 0.90 -0.27 7.86
C ARG A 137 -0.13 -0.66 6.80
N LEU A 138 0.33 -1.09 5.63
CA LEU A 138 -0.54 -1.58 4.55
C LEU A 138 -1.37 -2.79 4.99
N MET A 139 -0.76 -3.75 5.69
CA MET A 139 -1.48 -4.91 6.24
C MET A 139 -2.60 -4.49 7.20
N ILE A 140 -2.35 -3.52 8.07
CA ILE A 140 -3.36 -3.02 9.02
C ILE A 140 -4.50 -2.33 8.28
N GLN A 141 -4.20 -1.45 7.32
CA GLN A 141 -5.24 -0.78 6.53
C GLN A 141 -6.10 -1.79 5.76
N CYS A 142 -5.46 -2.76 5.11
CA CYS A 142 -6.16 -3.82 4.37
C CYS A 142 -6.95 -4.75 5.29
N ALA A 143 -6.48 -5.00 6.52
CA ALA A 143 -7.18 -5.81 7.50
C ALA A 143 -8.48 -5.13 7.95
N ARG A 144 -8.46 -3.79 8.07
CA ARG A 144 -9.65 -3.00 8.40
C ARG A 144 -10.62 -2.91 7.21
N GLN A 145 -10.08 -2.80 6.01
CA GLN A 145 -10.85 -2.55 4.79
C GLN A 145 -10.34 -3.47 3.65
N PRO A 146 -10.95 -4.65 3.46
CA PRO A 146 -10.41 -5.70 2.57
C PRO A 146 -10.26 -5.30 1.10
N GLY A 147 -11.02 -4.30 0.64
CA GLY A 147 -10.88 -3.77 -0.71
C GLY A 147 -9.65 -2.89 -0.93
N LEU A 148 -8.99 -2.40 0.12
CA LEU A 148 -7.85 -1.50 0.00
C LEU A 148 -6.61 -2.17 -0.57
N ALA A 149 -6.43 -3.49 -0.41
CA ALA A 149 -5.26 -4.18 -0.94
C ALA A 149 -5.14 -4.03 -2.45
N GLN A 150 -6.25 -4.20 -3.16
CA GLN A 150 -6.30 -4.04 -4.62
C GLN A 150 -6.17 -2.57 -5.04
N ILE A 151 -6.71 -1.64 -4.26
CA ILE A 151 -6.59 -0.19 -4.52
C ILE A 151 -5.14 0.26 -4.32
N TRP A 152 -4.47 -0.24 -3.29
CA TRP A 152 -3.07 0.05 -3.03
C TRP A 152 -2.16 -0.54 -4.10
N GLU A 153 -2.44 -1.75 -4.59
CA GLU A 153 -1.71 -2.33 -5.73
C GLU A 153 -1.90 -1.51 -7.01
N ASP A 154 -3.09 -0.93 -7.23
CA ASP A 154 -3.34 -0.06 -8.38
C ASP A 154 -2.63 1.31 -8.28
N ILE A 155 -2.52 1.88 -7.06
CA ILE A 155 -1.99 3.24 -6.82
C ILE A 155 -0.48 3.24 -6.56
N LEU A 156 0.04 2.23 -5.85
CA LEU A 156 1.47 2.06 -5.57
C LEU A 156 2.09 1.35 -6.76
N GLY A 157 2.17 1.98 -7.92
CA GLY A 157 2.75 1.38 -9.12
C GLY A 157 2.50 2.26 -10.33
N PHE A 158 3.06 1.89 -11.48
CA PHE A 158 2.90 2.64 -12.74
C PHE A 158 1.97 1.92 -13.74
N GLU A 159 1.25 0.88 -13.30
CA GLU A 159 0.41 0.07 -14.21
C GLU A 159 -0.97 0.69 -14.49
N ASN A 160 -1.51 1.50 -13.57
CA ASN A 160 -2.88 2.02 -13.66
C ASN A 160 -2.93 3.54 -13.49
N CYS A 161 -3.14 4.03 -12.27
CA CYS A 161 -3.19 5.45 -11.99
C CYS A 161 -2.51 5.75 -10.65
N GLU A 162 -1.67 6.77 -10.66
CA GLU A 162 -0.75 7.06 -9.58
C GLU A 162 -0.63 8.58 -9.35
N PHE A 163 0.14 8.95 -8.34
CA PHE A 163 0.30 10.34 -7.95
C PHE A 163 1.29 11.08 -8.83
N TYR A 164 0.85 12.22 -9.38
CA TYR A 164 1.70 13.17 -10.09
C TYR A 164 1.59 14.57 -9.49
N ILE A 165 2.73 15.28 -9.47
CA ILE A 165 2.81 16.67 -9.02
C ILE A 165 3.22 17.54 -10.21
N LYS A 166 2.37 18.49 -10.59
CA LYS A 166 2.62 19.33 -11.76
C LYS A 166 2.12 20.75 -11.59
N ARG A 167 2.90 21.70 -12.11
CA ARG A 167 2.56 23.12 -12.11
C ARG A 167 1.61 23.45 -13.27
N TRP A 168 0.53 24.16 -12.96
CA TRP A 168 -0.47 24.60 -13.93
C TRP A 168 -0.72 26.11 -13.83
N PRO A 169 0.06 26.96 -14.54
CA PRO A 169 -0.05 28.42 -14.44
C PRO A 169 -1.45 28.98 -14.76
N GLN A 170 -2.22 28.28 -15.60
CA GLN A 170 -3.58 28.65 -15.97
C GLN A 170 -4.61 28.48 -14.84
N LEU A 171 -4.28 27.74 -13.78
CA LEU A 171 -5.18 27.52 -12.63
C LEU A 171 -4.95 28.53 -11.49
N VAL A 172 -3.95 29.42 -11.62
CA VAL A 172 -3.65 30.43 -10.60
C VAL A 172 -4.87 31.34 -10.41
N GLY A 173 -5.27 31.54 -9.15
CA GLY A 173 -6.46 32.30 -8.77
C GLY A 173 -7.75 31.49 -8.70
N MET A 174 -7.76 30.21 -9.11
CA MET A 174 -8.90 29.31 -8.92
C MET A 174 -8.94 28.75 -7.50
N GLN A 175 -10.15 28.49 -7.00
CA GLN A 175 -10.35 27.79 -5.74
C GLN A 175 -10.15 26.29 -5.91
N PHE A 176 -9.78 25.58 -4.84
CA PHE A 176 -9.55 24.14 -4.90
C PHE A 176 -10.81 23.37 -5.30
N GLU A 177 -12.01 23.82 -4.89
CA GLU A 177 -13.28 23.22 -5.33
C GLU A 177 -13.47 23.22 -6.86
N ASP A 178 -13.02 24.28 -7.53
CA ASP A 178 -13.06 24.40 -8.99
C ASP A 178 -11.95 23.55 -9.63
N VAL A 179 -10.75 23.58 -9.05
CA VAL A 179 -9.61 22.78 -9.51
C VAL A 179 -9.97 21.29 -9.48
N LEU A 180 -10.64 20.83 -8.42
CA LEU A 180 -11.07 19.44 -8.23
C LEU A 180 -11.87 18.88 -9.41
N ILE A 181 -12.68 19.70 -10.07
CA ILE A 181 -13.52 19.31 -11.22
C ILE A 181 -12.96 19.81 -12.57
N SER A 182 -11.74 20.34 -12.59
CA SER A 182 -11.12 20.91 -13.79
C SER A 182 -10.43 19.86 -14.67
N PHE A 183 -10.20 18.64 -14.21
CA PHE A 183 -9.45 17.61 -14.94
C PHE A 183 -10.38 16.47 -15.36
N PRO A 184 -10.62 16.27 -16.67
CA PRO A 184 -11.41 15.13 -17.16
C PRO A 184 -10.74 13.79 -16.88
N ASP A 185 -9.41 13.73 -17.02
CA ASP A 185 -8.61 12.50 -17.02
C ASP A 185 -7.74 12.35 -15.75
N ALA A 186 -7.96 13.18 -14.73
CA ALA A 186 -7.27 13.09 -13.44
C ALA A 186 -8.17 13.51 -12.28
N VAL A 187 -7.81 13.10 -11.06
CA VAL A 187 -8.46 13.54 -9.82
C VAL A 187 -7.48 14.33 -8.95
N PRO A 188 -7.65 15.66 -8.81
CA PRO A 188 -6.87 16.45 -7.87
C PRO A 188 -7.12 16.02 -6.43
N CYS A 189 -6.05 15.75 -5.70
CA CYS A 189 -6.09 15.27 -4.31
C CYS A 189 -5.28 16.12 -3.33
N GLY A 190 -4.47 17.07 -3.82
CA GLY A 190 -3.68 17.93 -2.97
C GLY A 190 -3.03 19.09 -3.70
N ILE A 191 -2.36 19.95 -2.93
CA ILE A 191 -1.60 21.10 -3.43
C ILE A 191 -0.23 21.12 -2.76
N LYS A 192 0.80 21.38 -3.56
CA LYS A 192 2.11 21.77 -3.08
C LYS A 192 2.20 23.30 -3.04
N MET A 193 2.32 23.84 -1.84
CA MET A 193 2.29 25.28 -1.60
C MET A 193 3.68 25.90 -1.72
N ALA A 194 3.89 26.73 -2.74
CA ALA A 194 5.16 27.44 -2.94
C ALA A 194 5.46 28.43 -1.81
N SER A 195 4.42 29.07 -1.26
CA SER A 195 4.53 30.01 -0.13
C SER A 195 5.04 29.38 1.16
N TYR A 196 4.86 28.06 1.33
CA TYR A 196 5.30 27.29 2.49
C TYR A 196 6.51 26.40 2.16
N GLY A 197 7.40 26.87 1.28
CA GLY A 197 8.64 26.16 0.95
C GLY A 197 8.43 24.84 0.21
N GLY A 198 7.29 24.68 -0.48
CA GLY A 198 6.94 23.45 -1.18
C GLY A 198 6.29 22.39 -0.28
N LYS A 199 5.71 22.78 0.86
CA LYS A 199 4.92 21.87 1.70
C LYS A 199 3.75 21.30 0.90
N ILE A 200 3.60 19.98 0.95
CA ILE A 200 2.47 19.25 0.40
C ILE A 200 1.32 19.24 1.42
N ILE A 201 0.11 19.52 0.93
CA ILE A 201 -1.14 19.38 1.69
C ILE A 201 -2.09 18.52 0.88
N LEU A 202 -2.37 17.31 1.36
CA LEU A 202 -3.45 16.49 0.84
C LEU A 202 -4.80 17.01 1.34
N ASN A 203 -5.83 16.85 0.52
CA ASN A 203 -7.20 17.22 0.86
C ASN A 203 -7.35 18.65 1.43
N PRO A 204 -6.86 19.69 0.72
CA PRO A 204 -6.93 21.07 1.21
C PRO A 204 -8.40 21.55 1.29
N ASP A 205 -8.61 22.65 2.02
CA ASP A 205 -9.93 23.29 2.11
C ASP A 205 -10.38 23.81 0.73
N ASP A 206 -11.68 23.69 0.45
CA ASP A 206 -12.30 24.07 -0.84
C ASP A 206 -12.03 25.52 -1.24
N CYS A 207 -11.99 26.41 -0.25
CA CYS A 207 -11.75 27.84 -0.44
C CYS A 207 -10.28 28.22 -0.66
N TYR A 208 -9.36 27.25 -0.63
CA TYR A 208 -7.96 27.50 -0.91
C TYR A 208 -7.78 28.01 -2.35
N VAL A 209 -7.18 29.19 -2.50
CA VAL A 209 -6.93 29.80 -3.80
C VAL A 209 -5.50 29.47 -4.24
N LEU A 210 -5.34 28.84 -5.41
CA LEU A 210 -4.03 28.52 -5.97
C LEU A 210 -3.23 29.81 -6.23
N GLN A 211 -2.02 29.86 -5.68
CA GLN A 211 -1.08 30.96 -5.81
C GLN A 211 -0.07 30.70 -6.95
N GLU A 212 0.65 31.75 -7.33
CA GLU A 212 1.73 31.62 -8.31
C GLU A 212 2.85 30.74 -7.75
N GLY A 213 3.15 29.65 -8.47
CA GLY A 213 4.20 28.70 -8.10
C GLY A 213 3.67 27.42 -7.45
N ASP A 214 2.41 27.39 -7.04
CA ASP A 214 1.79 26.17 -6.51
C ASP A 214 1.68 25.09 -7.59
N GLU A 215 1.75 23.84 -7.15
CA GLU A 215 1.64 22.66 -8.01
C GLU A 215 0.47 21.81 -7.53
N VAL A 216 -0.26 21.20 -8.47
CA VAL A 216 -1.42 20.37 -8.17
C VAL A 216 -0.96 18.91 -8.10
N ILE A 217 -1.40 18.24 -7.05
CA ILE A 217 -1.21 16.80 -6.87
C ILE A 217 -2.46 16.12 -7.39
N VAL A 218 -2.31 15.19 -8.33
CA VAL A 218 -3.42 14.45 -8.95
C VAL A 218 -3.16 12.95 -8.92
N ILE A 219 -4.23 12.18 -9.02
CA ILE A 219 -4.17 10.78 -9.46
C ILE A 219 -4.52 10.74 -10.96
N ALA A 220 -3.62 10.25 -11.79
CA ALA A 220 -3.77 10.17 -13.26
C ALA A 220 -3.11 8.92 -13.83
N GLU A 221 -3.42 8.56 -15.08
CA GLU A 221 -2.89 7.35 -15.75
C GLU A 221 -1.41 7.45 -16.13
N ASP A 222 -0.94 8.65 -16.47
CA ASP A 222 0.48 8.89 -16.75
C ASP A 222 0.80 10.39 -16.59
N ASP A 223 2.07 10.79 -16.69
CA ASP A 223 2.53 12.16 -16.46
C ASP A 223 2.08 13.16 -17.55
N ASP A 224 1.72 12.65 -18.73
CA ASP A 224 1.33 13.40 -19.92
C ASP A 224 -0.12 13.19 -20.38
N THR A 225 -0.90 12.35 -19.69
CA THR A 225 -2.27 11.97 -20.11
C THR A 225 -3.36 12.95 -19.67
N TYR A 226 -3.05 13.91 -18.81
CA TYR A 226 -4.05 14.82 -18.21
C TYR A 226 -3.72 16.31 -18.41
N THR A 227 -4.78 17.10 -18.55
CA THR A 227 -4.70 18.57 -18.69
C THR A 227 -5.99 19.21 -18.16
N PRO A 228 -5.94 20.42 -17.59
CA PRO A 228 -7.15 21.09 -17.15
C PRO A 228 -8.02 21.52 -18.34
N ALA A 229 -9.33 21.39 -18.18
CA ALA A 229 -10.37 21.77 -19.12
C ALA A 229 -11.30 22.84 -18.50
N PRO A 230 -12.14 23.51 -19.31
CA PRO A 230 -13.16 24.41 -18.79
C PRO A 230 -14.09 23.71 -17.79
N LEU A 231 -14.49 24.43 -16.73
CA LEU A 231 -15.33 23.87 -15.68
C LEU A 231 -16.60 23.21 -16.24
N PRO A 232 -16.86 21.93 -15.90
CA PRO A 232 -18.07 21.25 -16.33
C PRO A 232 -19.30 21.85 -15.65
N LYS A 233 -20.46 21.76 -16.31
CA LYS A 233 -21.75 22.11 -15.69
C LYS A 233 -22.18 21.00 -14.74
N VAL A 234 -21.77 21.09 -13.48
CA VAL A 234 -22.19 20.20 -12.41
C VAL A 234 -23.41 20.83 -11.72
N LYS A 235 -24.49 20.06 -11.48
CA LYS A 235 -25.61 20.61 -10.69
C LYS A 235 -25.15 20.75 -9.25
N GLU A 236 -25.53 21.84 -8.60
CA GLU A 236 -25.35 21.97 -7.15
C GLU A 236 -25.95 20.76 -6.46
N ALA A 237 -25.12 20.06 -5.70
CA ALA A 237 -25.55 18.89 -4.97
C ALA A 237 -26.48 19.29 -3.82
N VAL A 238 -27.62 18.60 -3.72
CA VAL A 238 -28.51 18.77 -2.57
C VAL A 238 -27.81 18.22 -1.34
N TYR A 239 -27.79 19.00 -0.27
CA TYR A 239 -27.21 18.61 1.01
C TYR A 239 -27.87 17.32 1.52
N ILE A 240 -27.05 16.36 1.96
CA ILE A 240 -27.50 15.12 2.61
C ILE A 240 -27.08 15.22 4.07
N ASP A 241 -27.96 14.79 4.99
CA ASP A 241 -27.63 14.75 6.41
C ASP A 241 -26.43 13.83 6.64
N ILE A 242 -25.43 14.36 7.35
CA ILE A 242 -24.22 13.63 7.71
C ILE A 242 -24.60 12.60 8.78
N VAL A 243 -24.91 11.38 8.36
CA VAL A 243 -24.96 10.23 9.27
C VAL A 243 -23.53 9.83 9.57
N ARG A 244 -23.16 9.87 10.86
CA ARG A 244 -21.93 9.26 11.38
C ARG A 244 -22.35 7.94 12.03
N HIS A 245 -21.88 6.84 11.47
CA HIS A 245 -22.06 5.53 12.10
C HIS A 245 -21.07 5.38 13.25
N GLU A 246 -21.52 4.85 14.38
CA GLU A 246 -20.62 4.47 15.47
C GLU A 246 -19.75 3.30 15.01
N ARG A 247 -18.44 3.37 15.30
CA ARG A 247 -17.52 2.28 15.00
C ARG A 247 -17.78 1.11 15.95
N ASN A 248 -17.88 -0.09 15.41
CA ASN A 248 -18.03 -1.30 16.19
C ASN A 248 -16.66 -1.83 16.64
N SER A 249 -16.61 -2.43 17.82
CA SER A 249 -15.43 -3.18 18.30
C SER A 249 -15.09 -4.31 17.32
N GLN A 250 -13.80 -4.53 17.07
CA GLN A 250 -13.31 -5.59 16.19
C GLN A 250 -12.46 -6.61 16.94
N LYS A 251 -12.38 -7.84 16.42
CA LYS A 251 -11.49 -8.90 16.89
C LYS A 251 -10.47 -9.24 15.81
N ILE A 252 -9.20 -8.96 16.08
CA ILE A 252 -8.10 -9.20 15.15
C ILE A 252 -7.18 -10.29 15.70
N LEU A 253 -6.73 -11.19 14.85
CA LEU A 253 -5.73 -12.21 15.17
C LEU A 253 -4.41 -11.94 14.46
N LEU A 254 -3.30 -11.86 15.19
CA LEU A 254 -1.94 -11.87 14.67
C LEU A 254 -1.35 -13.28 14.84
N CYS A 255 -0.95 -13.90 13.74
CA CYS A 255 -0.28 -15.20 13.71
C CYS A 255 1.20 -15.01 13.37
N GLY A 256 2.08 -15.37 14.30
CA GLY A 256 3.53 -15.14 14.21
C GLY A 256 4.01 -14.04 15.15
N MET A 257 5.30 -14.06 15.49
CA MET A 257 5.98 -12.96 16.19
C MET A 257 6.83 -12.21 15.19
N ARG A 258 6.28 -11.13 14.62
CA ARG A 258 7.02 -10.27 13.69
C ARG A 258 8.04 -9.43 14.44
N ARG A 259 9.15 -9.07 13.79
CA ARG A 259 10.04 -8.01 14.29
C ARG A 259 9.28 -6.68 14.34
N ASP A 260 9.47 -5.91 15.41
CA ASP A 260 8.80 -4.62 15.66
C ASP A 260 7.26 -4.72 15.64
N ILE A 261 6.72 -5.84 16.14
CA ILE A 261 5.26 -6.03 16.21
C ILE A 261 4.57 -5.03 17.14
N ASP A 262 5.31 -4.46 18.09
CA ASP A 262 4.86 -3.39 18.97
C ASP A 262 4.43 -2.14 18.21
N ASP A 263 5.13 -1.74 17.14
CA ASP A 263 4.70 -0.65 16.26
C ASP A 263 3.34 -0.95 15.64
N MET A 264 3.14 -2.19 15.16
CA MET A 264 1.83 -2.61 14.63
C MET A 264 0.74 -2.56 15.70
N ILE A 265 1.06 -2.89 16.95
CA ILE A 265 0.11 -2.84 18.07
C ILE A 265 -0.29 -1.39 18.37
N VAL A 266 0.67 -0.46 18.40
CA VAL A 266 0.40 0.97 18.61
C VAL A 266 -0.50 1.51 17.49
N VAL A 267 -0.16 1.20 16.24
CA VAL A 267 -0.94 1.60 15.07
C VAL A 267 -2.37 1.02 15.15
N LEU A 268 -2.52 -0.27 15.50
CA LEU A 268 -3.84 -0.89 15.66
C LEU A 268 -4.65 -0.27 16.80
N ASP A 269 -4.03 0.04 17.94
CA ASP A 269 -4.71 0.70 19.05
C ASP A 269 -5.26 2.07 18.65
N ALA A 270 -4.48 2.87 17.91
CA ALA A 270 -4.92 4.16 17.41
C ALA A 270 -6.12 4.06 16.43
N PHE A 271 -6.23 2.96 15.68
CA PHE A 271 -7.21 2.80 14.61
C PHE A 271 -8.51 2.09 14.99
N LEU A 272 -8.48 1.22 16.00
CA LEU A 272 -9.60 0.38 16.38
C LEU A 272 -10.57 1.09 17.34
N ALA A 273 -11.84 0.70 17.31
CA ALA A 273 -12.83 1.25 18.23
C ALA A 273 -12.61 0.74 19.67
N PRO A 274 -13.01 1.52 20.70
CA PRO A 274 -12.92 1.07 22.09
C PRO A 274 -13.60 -0.28 22.32
N GLY A 275 -12.92 -1.16 23.07
CA GLY A 275 -13.41 -2.51 23.39
C GLY A 275 -13.05 -3.56 22.34
N SER A 276 -12.16 -3.24 21.41
CA SER A 276 -11.62 -4.20 20.44
C SER A 276 -10.67 -5.19 21.11
N GLU A 277 -10.49 -6.37 20.52
CA GLU A 277 -9.59 -7.42 21.02
C GLU A 277 -8.50 -7.71 19.98
N LEU A 278 -7.24 -7.72 20.41
CA LEU A 278 -6.10 -8.12 19.60
C LEU A 278 -5.51 -9.42 20.15
N TRP A 279 -5.69 -10.51 19.40
CA TRP A 279 -5.22 -11.82 19.76
C TRP A 279 -3.83 -12.05 19.15
N MET A 280 -2.86 -12.42 19.98
CA MET A 280 -1.52 -12.76 19.53
C MET A 280 -1.30 -14.28 19.67
N PHE A 281 -1.10 -14.96 18.54
CA PHE A 281 -0.83 -16.39 18.47
C PHE A 281 0.55 -16.67 17.86
N ASN A 282 1.49 -17.08 18.71
CA ASN A 282 2.84 -17.47 18.31
C ASN A 282 3.47 -18.40 19.36
N ASP A 283 4.66 -18.92 19.09
CA ASP A 283 5.36 -19.90 19.93
C ASP A 283 6.20 -19.28 21.05
N VAL A 284 6.23 -17.95 21.15
CA VAL A 284 6.88 -17.24 22.26
C VAL A 284 6.01 -17.36 23.52
N PRO A 285 6.58 -17.83 24.65
CA PRO A 285 5.88 -17.87 25.94
C PRO A 285 5.36 -16.48 26.35
N GLU A 286 4.18 -16.44 26.97
CA GLU A 286 3.48 -15.19 27.32
C GLU A 286 4.36 -14.20 28.10
N ILE A 287 5.09 -14.69 29.11
CA ILE A 287 5.98 -13.87 29.96
C ILE A 287 7.12 -13.23 29.13
N ASP A 288 7.70 -13.99 28.20
CA ASP A 288 8.80 -13.49 27.37
C ASP A 288 8.27 -12.51 26.31
N ARG A 289 7.04 -12.71 25.84
CA ARG A 289 6.38 -11.82 24.88
C ARG A 289 6.09 -10.45 25.50
N GLU A 290 5.53 -10.41 26.71
CA GLU A 290 5.30 -9.15 27.42
C GLU A 290 6.61 -8.39 27.64
N ARG A 291 7.68 -9.09 28.04
CA ARG A 291 9.00 -8.47 28.20
C ARG A 291 9.50 -7.85 26.91
N LYS A 292 9.41 -8.56 25.78
CA LYS A 292 9.82 -8.05 24.47
C LYS A 292 9.06 -6.79 24.06
N LEU A 293 7.74 -6.78 24.24
CA LEU A 293 6.91 -5.63 23.91
C LEU A 293 7.30 -4.40 24.75
N ILE A 294 7.58 -4.58 26.03
CA ILE A 294 8.06 -3.50 26.90
C ILE A 294 9.45 -3.00 26.48
N GLU A 295 10.34 -3.92 26.09
CA GLU A 295 11.69 -3.58 25.59
C GLU A 295 11.65 -2.80 24.27
N GLY A 296 10.69 -3.08 23.38
CA GLY A 296 10.39 -2.29 22.17
C GLY A 296 9.74 -0.93 22.46
N GLY A 297 9.29 -0.69 23.70
CA GLY A 297 8.73 0.58 24.13
C GLY A 297 7.20 0.61 24.24
N LEU A 298 6.53 -0.53 24.07
CA LEU A 298 5.09 -0.65 24.28
C LEU A 298 4.75 -0.51 25.77
N ASP A 299 3.93 0.48 26.09
CA ASP A 299 3.34 0.64 27.41
C ASP A 299 1.89 0.17 27.40
N PHE A 300 1.64 -1.02 27.96
CA PHE A 300 0.30 -1.60 28.04
C PHE A 300 -0.71 -0.70 28.76
N SER A 301 -0.27 0.20 29.64
CA SER A 301 -1.17 1.13 30.34
C SER A 301 -1.67 2.29 29.47
N ARG A 302 -1.04 2.50 28.31
CA ARG A 302 -1.39 3.54 27.33
C ARG A 302 -2.29 3.05 26.22
N LEU A 303 -2.58 1.74 26.15
CA LEU A 303 -3.55 1.19 25.20
C LEU A 303 -4.95 1.66 25.58
N GLU A 304 -5.60 2.40 24.69
CA GLU A 304 -6.91 3.02 24.96
C GLU A 304 -8.07 2.20 24.40
N ASN A 305 -7.87 1.54 23.25
CA ASN A 305 -8.95 0.94 22.47
C ASN A 305 -8.93 -0.58 22.46
N ILE A 306 -7.75 -1.21 22.55
CA ILE A 306 -7.57 -2.65 22.42
C ILE A 306 -7.27 -3.35 23.74
N THR A 307 -7.74 -4.60 23.85
CA THR A 307 -7.27 -5.55 24.88
C THR A 307 -6.45 -6.66 24.22
N LEU A 308 -5.25 -6.90 24.75
CA LEU A 308 -4.38 -7.98 24.25
C LEU A 308 -4.78 -9.33 24.83
N VAL A 309 -4.86 -10.34 23.96
CA VAL A 309 -5.14 -11.73 24.34
C VAL A 309 -4.02 -12.63 23.86
N HIS A 310 -3.30 -13.22 24.81
CA HIS A 310 -2.15 -14.07 24.52
C HIS A 310 -2.55 -15.54 24.33
N ARG A 311 -2.08 -16.14 23.25
CA ARG A 311 -2.14 -17.59 23.00
C ARG A 311 -0.77 -18.09 22.55
N GLU A 312 -0.32 -19.17 23.18
CA GLU A 312 0.91 -19.85 22.82
C GLU A 312 0.59 -21.01 21.87
N GLY A 313 1.32 -21.08 20.76
CA GLY A 313 1.23 -22.21 19.85
C GLY A 313 1.93 -21.96 18.52
N ASN A 314 2.23 -23.06 17.84
CA ASN A 314 2.85 -23.03 16.53
C ASN A 314 1.80 -22.88 15.40
N ALA A 315 1.93 -21.82 14.60
CA ALA A 315 1.07 -21.46 13.47
C ALA A 315 0.96 -22.53 12.38
N VAL A 316 1.97 -23.38 12.19
CA VAL A 316 1.92 -24.45 11.18
C VAL A 316 1.36 -25.78 11.72
N ILE A 317 0.91 -25.82 12.98
CA ILE A 317 0.33 -27.02 13.59
C ILE A 317 -1.19 -26.88 13.69
N ARG A 318 -1.92 -27.66 12.87
CA ARG A 318 -3.38 -27.73 12.85
C ARG A 318 -4.02 -27.78 14.24
N ARG A 319 -3.57 -28.70 15.11
CA ARG A 319 -4.15 -28.89 16.45
C ARG A 319 -4.11 -27.63 17.30
N HIS A 320 -3.09 -26.79 17.13
CA HIS A 320 -2.96 -25.54 17.88
C HIS A 320 -3.89 -24.46 17.31
N LEU A 321 -3.93 -24.30 15.99
CA LEU A 321 -4.90 -23.42 15.32
C LEU A 321 -6.36 -23.82 15.62
N GLU A 322 -6.64 -25.12 15.73
CA GLU A 322 -7.96 -25.64 16.10
C GLU A 322 -8.38 -25.28 17.54
N SER A 323 -7.49 -24.77 18.38
CA SER A 323 -7.89 -24.24 19.70
C SER A 323 -8.46 -22.82 19.62
N LEU A 324 -8.26 -22.12 18.50
CA LEU A 324 -8.67 -20.73 18.33
C LEU A 324 -10.11 -20.62 17.80
N PRO A 325 -10.84 -19.56 18.18
CA PRO A 325 -12.16 -19.26 17.65
C PRO A 325 -12.06 -18.54 16.28
N LEU A 326 -11.49 -19.24 15.28
CA LEU A 326 -11.14 -18.71 13.96
C LEU A 326 -12.31 -18.03 13.22
N GLU A 327 -13.55 -18.41 13.53
CA GLU A 327 -14.76 -17.88 12.90
C GLU A 327 -15.26 -16.57 13.53
N SER A 328 -14.66 -16.16 14.66
CA SER A 328 -15.05 -14.95 15.40
C SER A 328 -14.18 -13.73 15.11
N PHE A 329 -13.05 -13.93 14.41
CA PHE A 329 -12.17 -12.83 14.03
C PHE A 329 -12.71 -12.14 12.78
N ASP A 330 -12.76 -10.81 12.84
CA ASP A 330 -13.07 -9.99 11.66
C ASP A 330 -11.93 -10.13 10.63
N SER A 331 -10.68 -10.08 11.13
CA SER A 331 -9.48 -10.17 10.32
C SER A 331 -8.37 -10.96 10.99
N ILE A 332 -7.59 -11.70 10.19
CA ILE A 332 -6.45 -12.50 10.62
C ILE A 332 -5.24 -12.08 9.78
N LEU A 333 -4.17 -11.65 10.45
CA LEU A 333 -2.91 -11.31 9.83
C LEU A 333 -1.91 -12.43 10.10
N ILE A 334 -1.40 -13.04 9.05
CA ILE A 334 -0.34 -14.04 9.09
C ILE A 334 0.96 -13.31 8.77
N LEU A 335 1.81 -13.16 9.78
CA LEU A 335 3.03 -12.36 9.74
C LEU A 335 4.24 -13.25 9.49
N ALA A 336 5.26 -12.70 8.82
CA ALA A 336 6.57 -13.32 8.75
C ALA A 336 7.20 -13.30 10.15
N ASP A 337 7.47 -14.48 10.69
CA ASP A 337 7.99 -14.62 12.05
C ASP A 337 9.50 -14.27 12.09
N GLU A 338 9.91 -13.48 13.09
CA GLU A 338 11.29 -13.00 13.28
C GLU A 338 12.32 -14.14 13.28
N SER A 339 11.91 -15.35 13.69
CA SER A 339 12.78 -16.51 13.78
C SER A 339 13.20 -17.05 12.40
N VAL A 340 12.44 -16.72 11.35
CA VAL A 340 12.60 -17.24 9.99
C VAL A 340 12.63 -16.17 8.91
N GLU A 341 12.40 -14.90 9.24
CA GLU A 341 12.34 -13.78 8.26
C GLU A 341 13.65 -13.60 7.46
N ASN A 342 14.79 -13.99 8.04
CA ASN A 342 16.09 -14.00 7.36
C ASN A 342 16.14 -14.93 6.12
N SER A 343 15.14 -15.81 5.95
CA SER A 343 14.97 -16.65 4.77
C SER A 343 13.55 -16.52 4.22
N ALA A 344 13.39 -15.66 3.21
CA ALA A 344 12.10 -15.40 2.56
C ALA A 344 11.35 -16.70 2.17
N ILE A 345 12.05 -17.68 1.60
CA ILE A 345 11.45 -18.97 1.22
C ILE A 345 10.87 -19.72 2.42
N GLN A 346 11.54 -19.70 3.58
CA GLN A 346 11.05 -20.37 4.79
C GLN A 346 9.89 -19.63 5.43
N ALA A 347 9.99 -18.30 5.52
CA ALA A 347 8.92 -17.44 6.03
C ALA A 347 7.64 -17.62 5.20
N ASP A 348 7.75 -17.46 3.87
CA ASP A 348 6.63 -17.62 2.94
C ASP A 348 5.98 -19.00 3.03
N SER A 349 6.80 -20.06 3.09
CA SER A 349 6.29 -21.43 3.23
C SER A 349 5.46 -21.62 4.49
N ARG A 350 5.85 -20.98 5.60
CA ARG A 350 5.10 -21.03 6.88
C ARG A 350 3.84 -20.19 6.83
N SER A 351 3.90 -19.00 6.22
CA SER A 351 2.73 -18.13 6.05
C SER A 351 1.66 -18.82 5.21
N LEU A 352 2.05 -19.43 4.09
CA LEU A 352 1.13 -20.19 3.22
C LEU A 352 0.59 -21.46 3.88
N ALA A 353 1.43 -22.19 4.63
CA ALA A 353 0.95 -23.34 5.38
C ALA A 353 -0.10 -22.93 6.42
N THR A 354 0.13 -21.83 7.13
CA THR A 354 -0.80 -21.28 8.13
C THR A 354 -2.12 -20.86 7.47
N LEU A 355 -2.05 -20.15 6.33
CA LEU A 355 -3.19 -19.71 5.54
C LEU A 355 -4.09 -20.89 5.15
N LEU A 356 -3.50 -21.91 4.52
CA LEU A 356 -4.20 -23.11 4.07
C LEU A 356 -4.81 -23.88 5.25
N LEU A 357 -4.11 -23.97 6.38
CA LEU A 357 -4.62 -24.64 7.58
C LEU A 357 -5.82 -23.91 8.18
N ILE A 358 -5.76 -22.58 8.33
CA ILE A 358 -6.87 -21.79 8.88
C ILE A 358 -8.11 -21.97 8.00
N ARG A 359 -7.97 -21.86 6.68
CA ARG A 359 -9.09 -22.02 5.74
C ARG A 359 -9.68 -23.42 5.76
N ASP A 360 -8.85 -24.46 5.78
CA ASP A 360 -9.34 -25.84 5.87
C ASP A 360 -10.04 -26.12 7.23
N ILE A 361 -9.55 -25.55 8.34
CA ILE A 361 -10.20 -25.66 9.65
C ILE A 361 -11.57 -24.98 9.63
N GLN A 362 -11.67 -23.74 9.14
CA GLN A 362 -12.94 -23.01 9.03
C GLN A 362 -13.93 -23.76 8.13
N ALA A 363 -13.47 -24.26 6.97
CA ALA A 363 -14.30 -25.04 6.05
C ALA A 363 -14.89 -26.30 6.71
N LYS A 364 -14.10 -27.02 7.51
CA LYS A 364 -14.55 -28.22 8.25
C LYS A 364 -15.50 -27.91 9.42
N ARG A 365 -15.41 -26.72 10.00
CA ARG A 365 -16.27 -26.28 11.10
C ARG A 365 -17.57 -25.65 10.63
N LEU A 366 -17.64 -25.19 9.39
CA LEU A 366 -18.88 -24.74 8.79
C LEU A 366 -19.84 -25.93 8.69
N PRO A 367 -21.03 -25.86 9.30
CA PRO A 367 -22.04 -26.89 9.07
C PRO A 367 -22.42 -26.85 7.59
N TYR A 368 -22.36 -28.02 6.93
CA TYR A 368 -22.89 -28.21 5.57
C TYR A 368 -24.32 -27.65 5.53
N LYS A 369 -24.51 -26.47 4.94
CA LYS A 369 -25.85 -25.89 4.80
C LYS A 369 -26.62 -26.82 3.87
N GLU A 370 -27.58 -27.55 4.44
CA GLU A 370 -28.60 -28.26 3.68
C GLU A 370 -29.19 -27.32 2.63
N ALA A 371 -28.99 -27.68 1.38
CA ALA A 371 -29.73 -27.13 0.25
C ALA A 371 -31.19 -27.58 0.35
N ILE A 372 -31.99 -26.94 1.20
CA ILE A 372 -33.45 -27.04 1.15
C ILE A 372 -34.04 -25.65 1.36
N GLY A 373 -34.43 -25.02 0.25
CA GLY A 373 -35.11 -23.73 0.19
C GLY A 373 -35.34 -23.26 -1.25
N SER A 374 -36.21 -23.97 -1.97
CA SER A 374 -36.95 -23.59 -3.19
C SER A 374 -36.49 -22.35 -3.98
N ASP A 375 -35.73 -22.53 -5.05
CA ASP A 375 -36.27 -22.38 -6.42
C ASP A 375 -35.33 -22.98 -7.46
N GLY A 376 -35.91 -23.58 -8.50
CA GLY A 376 -35.18 -24.42 -9.45
C GLY A 376 -34.42 -23.65 -10.52
N PHE A 377 -33.09 -23.59 -10.43
CA PHE A 377 -32.24 -23.53 -11.62
C PHE A 377 -30.88 -24.21 -11.36
N ARG A 378 -30.79 -25.48 -11.74
CA ARG A 378 -29.53 -26.24 -11.75
C ARG A 378 -28.57 -25.62 -12.77
N ARG A 379 -27.52 -24.94 -12.30
CA ARG A 379 -26.25 -24.88 -13.01
C ARG A 379 -25.33 -25.93 -12.38
N SER A 380 -25.03 -26.96 -13.16
CA SER A 380 -24.10 -28.04 -12.84
C SER A 380 -22.69 -27.47 -12.63
N LEU A 381 -22.37 -27.01 -11.42
CA LEU A 381 -20.99 -26.98 -10.93
C LEU A 381 -20.76 -28.23 -10.11
N SER A 382 -19.66 -28.92 -10.40
CA SER A 382 -19.22 -30.17 -9.81
C SER A 382 -19.27 -30.17 -8.28
N GLU A 383 -19.96 -31.14 -7.70
CA GLU A 383 -19.78 -31.59 -6.32
C GLU A 383 -18.28 -31.87 -6.06
N GLY A 384 -17.72 -31.31 -4.98
CA GLY A 384 -16.45 -31.78 -4.39
C GLY A 384 -15.15 -31.03 -4.72
N SER A 385 -15.17 -29.75 -5.10
CA SER A 385 -13.93 -28.96 -5.16
C SER A 385 -13.67 -28.26 -3.83
N TRP A 386 -12.62 -28.67 -3.11
CA TRP A 386 -12.06 -27.99 -1.93
C TRP A 386 -12.03 -26.44 -2.05
N MET A 387 -11.82 -25.93 -3.27
CA MET A 387 -11.85 -24.50 -3.59
C MET A 387 -13.20 -23.83 -3.30
N GLY A 388 -14.33 -24.51 -3.54
CA GLY A 388 -15.66 -23.94 -3.32
C GLY A 388 -16.03 -23.85 -1.83
N GLU A 389 -15.55 -24.79 -1.02
CA GLU A 389 -15.72 -24.77 0.44
C GLU A 389 -14.84 -23.69 1.09
N MET A 390 -13.62 -23.47 0.58
CA MET A 390 -12.74 -22.39 1.02
C MET A 390 -13.30 -21.01 0.66
N GLN A 391 -13.94 -20.85 -0.50
CA GLN A 391 -14.59 -19.60 -0.92
C GLN A 391 -15.73 -19.19 0.03
N GLN A 392 -16.51 -20.15 0.54
CA GLN A 392 -17.62 -19.87 1.46
C GLN A 392 -17.15 -19.51 2.88
N ALA A 393 -15.99 -20.02 3.31
CA ALA A 393 -15.29 -19.53 4.50
C ALA A 393 -14.67 -18.15 4.27
N SER A 394 -14.35 -17.85 3.00
CA SER A 394 -13.94 -16.57 2.41
C SER A 394 -14.69 -15.37 3.00
N ASP A 395 -16.02 -15.46 2.91
CA ASP A 395 -16.94 -14.34 3.09
C ASP A 395 -17.10 -13.86 4.55
N LYS A 396 -16.51 -14.57 5.52
CA LYS A 396 -16.73 -14.30 6.96
C LYS A 396 -15.55 -13.66 7.69
N SER A 397 -14.32 -13.94 7.26
CA SER A 397 -13.12 -13.42 7.91
C SER A 397 -12.05 -13.14 6.86
N VAL A 398 -11.43 -11.96 6.96
CA VAL A 398 -10.39 -11.55 6.02
C VAL A 398 -9.07 -12.13 6.48
N ILE A 399 -8.37 -12.85 5.61
CA ILE A 399 -7.01 -13.30 5.92
C ILE A 399 -6.04 -12.55 5.02
N ILE A 400 -5.03 -11.97 5.66
CA ILE A 400 -3.93 -11.27 5.01
C ILE A 400 -2.64 -11.99 5.38
N SER A 401 -1.90 -12.41 4.37
CA SER A 401 -0.63 -13.09 4.55
C SER A 401 0.53 -12.22 4.04
N GLU A 402 1.51 -12.00 4.91
CA GLU A 402 2.79 -11.39 4.54
C GLU A 402 3.63 -12.41 3.75
N ILE A 403 4.14 -11.98 2.60
CA ILE A 403 5.01 -12.75 1.71
C ILE A 403 6.24 -11.92 1.35
N LEU A 404 7.42 -12.41 1.73
CA LEU A 404 8.67 -11.68 1.57
C LEU A 404 9.23 -11.78 0.14
N ASP A 405 9.04 -12.92 -0.54
CA ASP A 405 9.47 -13.08 -1.94
C ASP A 405 8.33 -12.77 -2.92
N PRO A 406 8.44 -11.70 -3.74
CA PRO A 406 7.45 -11.39 -4.76
C PRO A 406 7.15 -12.55 -5.74
N ARG A 407 8.12 -13.44 -5.98
CA ARG A 407 7.93 -14.60 -6.86
C ARG A 407 6.95 -15.61 -6.27
N THR A 408 6.88 -15.71 -4.95
CA THR A 408 5.92 -16.60 -4.27
C THR A 408 4.49 -16.11 -4.47
N LYS A 409 4.25 -14.79 -4.44
CA LYS A 409 2.92 -14.18 -4.70
C LYS A 409 2.39 -14.60 -6.08
N ASN A 410 3.24 -14.60 -7.12
CA ASN A 410 2.84 -14.98 -8.48
C ASN A 410 2.36 -16.43 -8.61
N LEU A 411 2.80 -17.33 -7.71
CA LEU A 411 2.33 -18.72 -7.70
C LEU A 411 0.90 -18.86 -7.13
N LEU A 412 0.44 -17.88 -6.35
CA LEU A 412 -0.86 -17.91 -5.64
C LEU A 412 -2.01 -17.31 -6.44
N TYR A 413 -1.71 -16.55 -7.50
CA TYR A 413 -2.71 -15.98 -8.41
C TYR A 413 -3.66 -17.02 -9.04
N MET A 414 -3.29 -18.31 -9.00
CA MET A 414 -4.12 -19.41 -9.51
C MET A 414 -5.22 -19.89 -8.54
N SER A 415 -5.16 -19.53 -7.26
CA SER A 415 -6.21 -19.88 -6.29
C SER A 415 -7.15 -18.70 -6.11
N LYS A 416 -8.40 -18.82 -6.59
CA LYS A 416 -9.50 -17.83 -6.46
C LYS A 416 -9.97 -17.59 -5.02
N ILE A 417 -9.10 -17.73 -4.02
CA ILE A 417 -9.45 -17.51 -2.63
C ILE A 417 -9.38 -15.99 -2.41
N SER A 418 -10.39 -15.41 -1.78
CA SER A 418 -10.48 -13.99 -1.37
C SER A 418 -9.49 -13.62 -0.25
N ASP A 419 -8.36 -14.32 -0.21
CA ASP A 419 -7.25 -14.13 0.71
C ASP A 419 -6.22 -13.24 0.06
N TYR A 420 -5.87 -12.16 0.76
CA TYR A 420 -4.93 -11.18 0.22
C TYR A 420 -3.51 -11.55 0.63
N VAL A 421 -2.63 -11.55 -0.36
CA VAL A 421 -1.20 -11.77 -0.19
C VAL A 421 -0.52 -10.44 -0.44
N LEU A 422 0.03 -9.84 0.62
CA LEU A 422 0.81 -8.62 0.53
C LEU A 422 2.29 -8.98 0.47
N SER A 423 2.98 -8.47 -0.54
CA SER A 423 4.39 -8.78 -0.77
C SER A 423 5.28 -7.55 -0.88
N ASN A 424 6.59 -7.78 -0.79
CA ASN A 424 7.63 -6.77 -1.01
C ASN A 424 7.65 -6.20 -2.45
N GLU A 425 6.73 -6.63 -3.32
CA GLU A 425 6.45 -5.95 -4.58
C GLU A 425 5.96 -4.52 -4.35
N LEU A 426 5.11 -4.29 -3.35
CA LEU A 426 4.61 -2.95 -2.99
C LEU A 426 5.74 -2.01 -2.56
N VAL A 427 6.74 -2.54 -1.85
CA VAL A 427 7.97 -1.79 -1.52
C VAL A 427 8.72 -1.42 -2.79
N SER A 428 8.84 -2.35 -3.73
CA SER A 428 9.51 -2.08 -5.02
C SER A 428 8.80 -0.99 -5.81
N MET A 429 7.47 -0.96 -5.75
CA MET A 429 6.67 0.09 -6.39
C MET A 429 6.83 1.44 -5.69
N ALA A 430 6.76 1.49 -4.35
CA ALA A 430 7.00 2.71 -3.58
C ALA A 430 8.40 3.29 -3.86
N LEU A 431 9.44 2.44 -3.89
CA LEU A 431 10.80 2.84 -4.28
C LEU A 431 10.85 3.45 -5.68
N ALA A 432 10.11 2.89 -6.64
CA ALA A 432 10.04 3.41 -8.01
C ALA A 432 9.36 4.78 -8.06
N MET A 433 8.24 4.96 -7.35
CA MET A 433 7.53 6.25 -7.26
C MET A 433 8.44 7.35 -6.69
N VAL A 434 9.10 7.06 -5.57
CA VAL A 434 10.02 8.01 -4.92
C VAL A 434 11.27 8.25 -5.78
N ALA A 435 11.71 7.27 -6.57
CA ALA A 435 12.82 7.45 -7.52
C ALA A 435 12.46 8.38 -8.69
N GLU A 436 11.24 8.33 -9.19
CA GLU A 436 10.78 9.24 -10.26
C GLU A 436 10.50 10.65 -9.73
N ASP A 437 9.81 10.79 -8.59
CA ASP A 437 9.67 12.07 -7.89
C ASP A 437 9.76 11.90 -6.36
N ARG A 438 10.85 12.43 -5.79
CA ARG A 438 11.12 12.39 -4.34
C ARG A 438 9.99 12.97 -3.48
N GLN A 439 9.20 13.88 -4.03
CA GLN A 439 8.13 14.55 -3.31
C GLN A 439 6.95 13.63 -3.01
N ILE A 440 6.80 12.55 -3.78
CA ILE A 440 5.79 11.52 -3.54
C ILE A 440 6.01 10.81 -2.20
N ASN A 441 7.24 10.78 -1.68
CA ASN A 441 7.52 10.19 -0.38
C ASN A 441 6.67 10.84 0.73
N TYR A 442 6.50 12.17 0.71
CA TYR A 442 5.65 12.87 1.68
C TYR A 442 4.17 12.53 1.55
N VAL A 443 3.69 12.26 0.33
CA VAL A 443 2.30 11.82 0.09
C VAL A 443 2.09 10.44 0.68
N LEU A 444 3.02 9.50 0.43
CA LEU A 444 2.96 8.14 0.95
C LEU A 444 3.10 8.10 2.48
N GLU A 445 4.04 8.86 3.04
CA GLU A 445 4.21 8.99 4.50
C GLU A 445 2.92 9.46 5.17
N GLU A 446 2.21 10.47 4.62
CA GLU A 446 0.94 10.93 5.18
C GLU A 446 -0.15 9.85 5.10
N LEU A 447 -0.30 9.19 3.94
CA LEU A 447 -1.32 8.16 3.74
C LEU A 447 -1.08 6.89 4.58
N PHE A 448 0.16 6.60 4.96
CA PHE A 448 0.52 5.47 5.81
C PHE A 448 0.60 5.82 7.30
N ALA A 449 0.76 7.10 7.66
CA ALA A 449 0.86 7.55 9.06
C ALA A 449 -0.38 7.19 9.89
N GLU A 450 -0.33 7.43 11.19
CA GLU A 450 -1.50 7.30 12.09
C GLU A 450 -2.39 8.56 12.10
N GLN A 451 -1.86 9.68 11.61
CA GLN A 451 -2.55 10.99 11.60
C GLN A 451 -2.65 11.52 10.17
N GLY A 452 -3.51 12.52 9.94
CA GLY A 452 -3.74 13.10 8.62
C GLY A 452 -4.70 12.29 7.77
N ASN A 453 -4.51 12.32 6.45
CA ASN A 453 -5.39 11.63 5.52
C ASN A 453 -5.06 10.12 5.39
N GLU A 454 -6.05 9.31 5.05
CA GLU A 454 -5.89 7.92 4.59
C GLU A 454 -6.87 7.61 3.45
N LEU A 455 -6.64 6.47 2.78
CA LEU A 455 -7.62 5.89 1.88
C LEU A 455 -8.72 5.17 2.66
N GLN A 456 -9.98 5.46 2.30
CA GLN A 456 -11.16 4.85 2.91
C GLN A 456 -12.16 4.41 1.84
N ILE A 457 -12.74 3.24 2.05
CA ILE A 457 -13.87 2.71 1.31
C ILE A 457 -15.15 3.11 2.06
N ARG A 458 -15.97 3.90 1.39
CA ARG A 458 -17.16 4.53 1.95
C ARG A 458 -18.41 3.97 1.28
N GLN A 459 -19.43 3.70 2.08
CA GLN A 459 -20.71 3.22 1.58
C GLN A 459 -21.42 4.32 0.76
N SER A 460 -22.18 3.91 -0.24
CA SER A 460 -22.86 4.82 -1.17
C SER A 460 -23.92 5.70 -0.50
N ASP A 461 -24.56 5.20 0.56
CA ASP A 461 -25.57 5.91 1.36
C ASP A 461 -25.07 7.23 1.98
N LEU A 462 -23.75 7.38 2.15
CA LEU A 462 -23.13 8.62 2.61
C LEU A 462 -23.18 9.75 1.58
N TYR A 463 -23.34 9.43 0.28
CA TYR A 463 -23.28 10.40 -0.82
C TYR A 463 -24.54 10.43 -1.70
N LEU A 464 -25.32 9.36 -1.66
CA LEU A 464 -26.39 9.09 -2.61
C LEU A 464 -27.71 8.82 -1.90
N ARG A 465 -28.81 9.20 -2.54
CA ARG A 465 -30.16 8.70 -2.19
C ARG A 465 -30.52 7.53 -3.10
N GLU A 466 -31.46 6.68 -2.65
CA GLU A 466 -31.99 5.60 -3.49
C GLU A 466 -32.52 6.15 -4.82
N ASP A 467 -32.22 5.44 -5.91
CA ASP A 467 -32.59 5.77 -7.30
C ASP A 467 -32.05 7.10 -7.87
N GLU A 468 -31.00 7.68 -7.25
CA GLU A 468 -30.43 8.93 -7.75
C GLU A 468 -29.47 8.71 -8.95
N GLU A 469 -29.63 9.55 -9.98
CA GLU A 469 -28.74 9.58 -11.15
C GLU A 469 -27.77 10.76 -11.08
N LEU A 470 -26.52 10.45 -10.72
CA LEU A 470 -25.45 11.41 -10.56
C LEU A 470 -24.25 11.06 -11.43
N SER A 471 -23.53 12.09 -11.87
CA SER A 471 -22.18 11.92 -12.42
C SER A 471 -21.15 11.77 -11.31
N PHE A 472 -19.96 11.28 -11.67
CA PHE A 472 -18.86 11.17 -10.71
C PHE A 472 -18.46 12.53 -10.13
N PHE A 473 -18.44 13.60 -10.95
CA PHE A 473 -18.21 14.96 -10.45
C PHE A 473 -19.27 15.42 -9.44
N GLU A 474 -20.55 15.07 -9.65
CA GLU A 474 -21.61 15.39 -8.68
C GLU A 474 -21.39 14.68 -7.34
N VAL A 475 -20.88 13.44 -7.36
CA VAL A 475 -20.50 12.70 -6.14
C VAL A 475 -19.28 13.32 -5.47
N MET A 476 -18.25 13.69 -6.24
CA MET A 476 -17.05 14.34 -5.70
C MET A 476 -17.40 15.63 -4.94
N LEU A 477 -18.25 16.50 -5.52
CA LEU A 477 -18.68 17.74 -4.85
C LEU A 477 -19.53 17.48 -3.60
N ARG A 478 -20.27 16.37 -3.53
CA ARG A 478 -20.97 15.95 -2.29
C ARG A 478 -20.00 15.53 -1.22
N ALA A 479 -19.00 14.74 -1.58
CA ALA A 479 -18.00 14.26 -0.65
C ALA A 479 -17.20 15.42 -0.01
N ARG A 480 -17.04 16.54 -0.72
CA ARG A 480 -16.44 17.77 -0.16
C ARG A 480 -17.17 18.31 1.07
N GLN A 481 -18.49 18.10 1.19
CA GLN A 481 -19.25 18.48 2.39
C GLN A 481 -18.78 17.75 3.65
N ARG A 482 -18.11 16.60 3.47
CA ARG A 482 -17.52 15.77 4.53
C ARG A 482 -15.99 15.94 4.61
N LYS A 483 -15.41 16.89 3.86
CA LYS A 483 -13.96 17.04 3.64
C LYS A 483 -13.31 15.75 3.10
N GLU A 484 -13.93 15.12 2.11
CA GLU A 484 -13.40 13.91 1.49
C GLU A 484 -13.11 14.17 0.00
N VAL A 485 -12.03 13.60 -0.53
CA VAL A 485 -11.74 13.61 -1.98
C VAL A 485 -12.04 12.22 -2.52
N VAL A 486 -13.17 12.06 -3.22
CA VAL A 486 -13.51 10.79 -3.87
C VAL A 486 -12.62 10.60 -5.10
N ILE A 487 -11.82 9.53 -5.09
CA ILE A 487 -10.85 9.20 -6.15
C ILE A 487 -11.32 8.06 -7.04
N GLY A 488 -12.33 7.29 -6.62
CA GLY A 488 -12.81 6.14 -7.37
C GLY A 488 -14.06 5.51 -6.79
N TYR A 489 -14.47 4.37 -7.36
CA TYR A 489 -15.60 3.58 -6.88
C TYR A 489 -15.45 2.09 -7.23
N ARG A 490 -16.17 1.23 -6.51
CA ARG A 490 -16.38 -0.17 -6.86
C ARG A 490 -17.88 -0.45 -6.93
N LEU A 491 -18.32 -1.00 -8.05
CA LEU A 491 -19.72 -1.38 -8.25
C LEU A 491 -20.05 -2.68 -7.53
N GLU A 492 -21.31 -2.89 -7.19
CA GLU A 492 -21.81 -4.11 -6.52
C GLU A 492 -21.34 -5.41 -7.21
N ASP A 493 -21.45 -5.47 -8.54
CA ASP A 493 -21.11 -6.65 -9.33
C ASP A 493 -19.64 -6.67 -9.82
N ALA A 494 -18.80 -5.72 -9.37
CA ALA A 494 -17.42 -5.59 -9.82
C ALA A 494 -16.42 -6.17 -8.80
N GLU A 495 -15.47 -6.98 -9.28
CA GLU A 495 -14.41 -7.54 -8.44
C GLU A 495 -13.35 -6.49 -8.06
N ARG A 496 -13.08 -5.51 -8.95
CA ARG A 496 -12.04 -4.47 -8.76
C ARG A 496 -12.66 -3.07 -8.66
N ALA A 497 -12.03 -2.24 -7.85
CA ALA A 497 -12.32 -0.81 -7.82
C ALA A 497 -11.77 -0.14 -9.09
N ILE A 498 -12.38 0.98 -9.48
CA ILE A 498 -11.93 1.84 -10.57
C ILE A 498 -11.47 3.15 -9.94
N ILE A 499 -10.16 3.39 -9.97
CA ILE A 499 -9.53 4.65 -9.55
C ILE A 499 -9.45 5.58 -10.75
N ASN A 500 -9.66 6.89 -10.53
CA ASN A 500 -9.69 7.92 -11.57
C ASN A 500 -10.62 7.53 -12.75
N PRO A 501 -11.92 7.31 -12.53
CA PRO A 501 -12.81 6.78 -13.56
C PRO A 501 -12.88 7.71 -14.79
N PRO A 502 -12.97 7.15 -16.01
CA PRO A 502 -13.21 7.94 -17.21
C PRO A 502 -14.63 8.51 -17.23
N ASP A 503 -14.89 9.46 -18.13
CA ASP A 503 -16.21 10.04 -18.37
C ASP A 503 -16.90 10.60 -17.10
N LYS A 504 -16.13 11.32 -16.26
CA LYS A 504 -16.57 11.83 -14.94
C LYS A 504 -17.85 12.69 -14.95
N ALA A 505 -18.20 13.28 -16.10
CA ALA A 505 -19.40 14.10 -16.27
C ALA A 505 -20.66 13.28 -16.64
N SER A 506 -20.51 12.02 -17.06
CA SER A 506 -21.61 11.15 -17.45
C SER A 506 -22.40 10.71 -16.22
N ARG A 507 -23.72 10.93 -16.25
CA ARG A 507 -24.60 10.47 -15.16
C ARG A 507 -24.87 8.99 -15.27
N ARG A 508 -24.90 8.32 -14.13
CA ARG A 508 -25.32 6.93 -14.00
C ARG A 508 -26.21 6.77 -12.79
N ARG A 509 -27.02 5.72 -12.82
CA ARG A 509 -27.75 5.25 -11.64
C ARG A 509 -26.81 4.40 -10.80
N TRP A 510 -26.74 4.72 -9.52
CA TRP A 510 -25.90 4.03 -8.54
C TRP A 510 -26.73 3.04 -7.71
N SER A 511 -26.11 1.93 -7.32
CA SER A 511 -26.67 0.97 -6.37
C SER A 511 -26.34 1.39 -4.93
N PRO A 512 -27.23 1.19 -3.94
CA PRO A 512 -26.91 1.37 -2.53
C PRO A 512 -25.86 0.39 -2.00
N LYS A 513 -25.42 -0.58 -2.82
CA LYS A 513 -24.31 -1.49 -2.51
C LYS A 513 -23.02 -1.13 -3.25
N ASP A 514 -23.05 -0.12 -4.10
CA ASP A 514 -21.82 0.46 -4.63
C ASP A 514 -21.06 1.12 -3.48
N VAL A 515 -19.73 1.13 -3.58
CA VAL A 515 -18.86 1.78 -2.60
C VAL A 515 -17.94 2.78 -3.31
N PHE A 516 -17.58 3.85 -2.62
CA PHE A 516 -16.67 4.88 -3.11
C PHE A 516 -15.32 4.78 -2.41
N VAL A 517 -14.26 5.13 -3.13
CA VAL A 517 -12.90 5.23 -2.60
C VAL A 517 -12.59 6.70 -2.42
N ALA A 518 -12.24 7.11 -1.21
CA ALA A 518 -11.96 8.50 -0.87
C ALA A 518 -10.67 8.65 -0.08
N ILE A 519 -10.00 9.78 -0.28
CA ILE A 519 -8.98 10.31 0.64
C ILE A 519 -9.72 11.16 1.67
N ALA A 520 -9.58 10.82 2.94
CA ALA A 520 -10.28 11.47 4.03
C ALA A 520 -9.37 11.56 5.27
N GLU A 521 -9.59 12.56 6.12
CA GLU A 521 -8.96 12.60 7.44
C GLU A 521 -9.41 11.40 8.27
N LYS A 522 -8.47 10.83 9.04
CA LYS A 522 -8.72 9.74 9.98
C LYS A 522 -9.72 10.20 11.05
N GLU A 523 -10.79 9.43 11.26
CA GLU A 523 -11.81 9.73 12.28
C GLU A 523 -11.48 9.18 13.66
#